data_AF-A0A924MNT8-F1
#
_entry.id   AF-A0A924MNT8-F1
#
_cell.length_a   1.000
_cell.length_b   1.000
_cell.length_c   1.000
_cell.angle_alpha   90.00
_cell.angle_beta   90.00
_cell.angle_gamma   90.00
#
_symmetry.space_group_name_H-M   'P 1'
#
loop_
_entity.id
_entity.type
_entity.pdbx_description
1 polymer ?
#
loop_
_entity_poly.entity_id
_entity_poly.type
_entity_poly.pdbx_seq_one_letter_code
_entity_poly.pdbx_strand_id
1 'polypeptide(L)'
;YRVAQKDNARRQLLDFLATHKGDAGIVYCLSRKKVDVTADFLCQHGVKALPYHAGMDAAKRSGNQRRFLREDGIVIVATIAFGMGIDKPDVRFVAHMDLPKSIEGYYQETGRAGRDGDPADAWLCYGLGDVVMLQKMIDGGEASDERRWLERRKLDTLLGYCESTRCRRQVLLASFDEIYPRDCGNCDNCLEPVQTWDATNAARKALSCVYRSGQRFGAAHLIDILRGGNTERIVQFGHQQLSTFGIGQDIDARQWKGVFRQLVAMGLLEVDSEGYGGLRLTDASRPVLKGEKTVFLRQESERVRPKSTRSGSGAVATVAMAAADAPVFEALRSLRAELAREQNLPAYVIFHDATLREMAAQRPRTLGELGRINGVGLSKLERYGPQVLAALQDAEAA
;
A
#
# COMPACT_ATOMS: atom_id res chain seq x y z
N TYR A 1 -7.33 4.57 -2.24
CA TYR A 1 -5.97 4.38 -2.80
C TYR A 1 -5.03 5.41 -2.20
N ARG A 2 -3.93 4.98 -1.59
CA ARG A 2 -2.91 5.85 -1.00
C ARG A 2 -1.51 5.30 -1.28
N VAL A 3 -0.62 6.15 -1.78
CA VAL A 3 0.79 5.81 -2.00
C VAL A 3 1.65 6.58 -1.01
N ALA A 4 2.17 5.84 -0.03
CA ALA A 4 3.09 6.34 0.96
C ALA A 4 4.54 6.13 0.52
N GLN A 5 5.41 7.06 0.90
CA GLN A 5 6.83 6.86 0.76
C GLN A 5 7.38 6.03 1.91
N LYS A 6 8.28 5.12 1.58
CA LYS A 6 8.89 4.21 2.55
C LYS A 6 10.00 4.90 3.33
N ASP A 7 9.79 4.97 4.65
CA ASP A 7 10.79 5.39 5.63
C ASP A 7 10.98 4.25 6.64
N ASN A 8 10.07 4.14 7.62
CA ASN A 8 9.94 2.97 8.48
C ASN A 8 8.66 2.20 8.13
N ALA A 9 8.78 1.31 7.14
CA ALA A 9 7.64 0.58 6.57
C ALA A 9 6.79 -0.15 7.62
N ARG A 10 7.42 -0.75 8.64
CA ARG A 10 6.71 -1.49 9.70
C ARG A 10 5.87 -0.58 10.58
N ARG A 11 6.44 0.57 10.99
CA ARG A 11 5.70 1.57 11.76
C ARG A 11 4.57 2.17 10.93
N GLN A 12 4.85 2.53 9.68
CA GLN A 12 3.84 3.07 8.78
C GLN A 12 2.69 2.09 8.51
N LEU A 13 2.99 0.79 8.44
CA LEU A 13 1.97 -0.25 8.36
C LEU A 13 1.11 -0.31 9.63
N LEU A 14 1.71 -0.24 10.83
CA LEU A 14 0.92 -0.20 12.06
C LEU A 14 0.03 1.05 12.15
N ASP A 15 0.56 2.22 11.77
CA ASP A 15 -0.19 3.47 11.74
C ASP A 15 -1.38 3.37 10.78
N PHE A 16 -1.20 2.69 9.63
CA PHE A 16 -2.28 2.39 8.70
C PHE A 16 -3.29 1.38 9.27
N LEU A 17 -2.83 0.28 9.89
CA LEU A 17 -3.71 -0.73 10.47
C LEU A 17 -4.49 -0.24 11.69
N ALA A 18 -4.05 0.86 12.32
CA ALA A 18 -4.77 1.47 13.43
C ALA A 18 -6.17 1.96 13.05
N THR A 19 -6.43 2.27 11.77
CA THR A 19 -7.76 2.63 11.25
C THR A 19 -8.58 1.42 10.78
N HIS A 20 -8.00 0.21 10.82
CA HIS A 20 -8.60 -1.06 10.36
C HIS A 20 -8.64 -2.11 11.48
N LYS A 21 -8.94 -1.68 12.71
CA LYS A 21 -8.99 -2.59 13.85
C LYS A 21 -10.14 -3.57 13.70
N GLY A 22 -9.81 -4.86 13.72
CA GLY A 22 -10.80 -5.93 13.60
C GLY A 22 -11.23 -6.22 12.16
N ASP A 23 -10.73 -5.49 11.17
CA ASP A 23 -11.00 -5.72 9.75
C ASP A 23 -10.20 -6.90 9.20
N ALA A 24 -10.78 -7.61 8.23
CA ALA A 24 -10.02 -8.56 7.43
C ALA A 24 -9.23 -7.82 6.33
N GLY A 25 -7.98 -8.24 6.10
CA GLY A 25 -7.12 -7.55 5.14
C GLY A 25 -5.96 -8.40 4.61
N ILE A 26 -5.29 -7.88 3.58
CA ILE A 26 -4.16 -8.55 2.93
C ILE A 26 -2.95 -7.63 2.96
N VAL A 27 -1.80 -8.15 3.38
CA VAL A 27 -0.51 -7.45 3.36
C VAL A 27 0.45 -8.17 2.41
N TYR A 28 0.74 -7.58 1.26
CA TYR A 28 1.66 -8.11 0.27
C TYR A 28 3.12 -7.73 0.56
N CYS A 29 3.99 -8.73 0.58
CA CYS A 29 5.44 -8.60 0.70
C CYS A 29 6.15 -9.35 -0.45
N LEU A 30 7.32 -8.87 -0.86
CA LEU A 30 8.01 -9.42 -2.03
C LEU A 30 8.67 -10.80 -1.79
N SER A 31 9.11 -11.09 -0.55
CA SER A 31 9.84 -12.32 -0.22
C SER A 31 9.18 -13.13 0.89
N ARG A 32 9.40 -14.45 0.87
CA ARG A 32 8.89 -15.41 1.88
C ARG A 32 9.36 -15.04 3.28
N LYS A 33 10.66 -14.79 3.44
CA LYS A 33 11.25 -14.33 4.70
C LYS A 33 10.56 -13.07 5.24
N LYS A 34 10.23 -12.11 4.37
CA LYS A 34 9.57 -10.87 4.80
C LYS A 34 8.12 -11.11 5.18
N VAL A 35 7.43 -12.05 4.55
CA VAL A 35 6.09 -12.49 4.95
C VAL A 35 6.09 -12.98 6.39
N ASP A 36 6.95 -13.96 6.71
CA ASP A 36 7.00 -14.55 8.07
C ASP A 36 7.33 -13.47 9.12
N VAL A 37 8.38 -12.69 8.87
CA VAL A 37 8.81 -11.64 9.80
C VAL A 37 7.76 -10.54 9.98
N THR A 38 6.99 -10.22 8.94
CA THR A 38 5.94 -9.20 9.03
C THR A 38 4.71 -9.75 9.75
N ALA A 39 4.34 -11.02 9.52
CA ALA A 39 3.25 -11.67 10.25
C ALA A 39 3.54 -11.73 11.75
N ASP A 40 4.74 -12.18 12.14
CA ASP A 40 5.16 -12.24 13.54
C ASP A 40 5.17 -10.85 14.19
N PHE A 41 5.67 -9.85 13.47
CA PHE A 41 5.69 -8.46 13.94
C PHE A 41 4.27 -7.92 14.19
N LEU A 42 3.32 -8.20 13.30
CA LEU A 42 1.93 -7.79 13.46
C LEU A 42 1.26 -8.50 14.66
N CYS A 43 1.52 -9.79 14.85
CA CYS A 43 1.06 -10.56 16.01
C CYS A 43 1.56 -9.97 17.33
N GLN A 44 2.83 -9.56 17.40
CA GLN A 44 3.42 -8.90 18.58
C GLN A 44 2.73 -7.58 18.93
N HIS A 45 2.05 -6.94 17.97
CA HIS A 45 1.31 -5.69 18.14
C HIS A 45 -0.21 -5.90 18.21
N GLY A 46 -0.66 -7.12 18.49
CA GLY A 46 -2.08 -7.44 18.73
C GLY A 46 -2.93 -7.58 17.47
N VAL A 47 -2.32 -7.61 16.28
CA VAL A 47 -3.03 -7.87 15.01
C VAL A 47 -3.07 -9.38 14.78
N LYS A 48 -4.25 -9.93 14.47
CA LYS A 48 -4.42 -11.36 14.13
C LYS A 48 -3.86 -11.62 12.72
N ALA A 49 -2.55 -11.79 12.60
CA ALA A 49 -1.86 -11.97 11.33
C ALA A 49 -1.45 -13.43 11.08
N LEU A 50 -1.59 -13.89 9.82
CA LEU A 50 -1.19 -15.24 9.40
C LEU A 50 -0.34 -15.18 8.13
N PRO A 51 0.82 -15.86 8.07
CA PRO A 51 1.66 -15.89 6.87
C PRO A 51 1.06 -16.78 5.78
N TYR A 52 1.32 -16.44 4.53
CA TYR A 52 0.98 -17.25 3.36
C TYR A 52 2.02 -17.11 2.24
N HIS A 53 2.74 -18.18 1.92
CA HIS A 53 3.60 -18.22 0.74
C HIS A 53 3.87 -19.65 0.27
N ALA A 54 4.40 -19.78 -0.96
CA ALA A 54 4.66 -21.08 -1.59
C ALA A 54 5.67 -21.98 -0.85
N GLY A 55 6.55 -21.41 0.00
CA GLY A 55 7.48 -22.19 0.82
C GLY A 55 6.91 -22.77 2.11
N MET A 56 5.62 -22.58 2.41
CA MET A 56 4.99 -23.14 3.61
C MET A 56 4.60 -24.60 3.40
N ASP A 57 4.54 -25.35 4.50
CA ASP A 57 3.88 -26.66 4.53
C ASP A 57 2.44 -26.55 4.00
N ALA A 58 2.03 -27.52 3.17
CA ALA A 58 0.75 -27.50 2.49
C ALA A 58 -0.45 -27.52 3.44
N ALA A 59 -0.36 -28.26 4.55
CA ALA A 59 -1.43 -28.34 5.55
C ALA A 59 -1.55 -27.01 6.32
N LYS A 60 -0.41 -26.42 6.74
CA LYS A 60 -0.41 -25.08 7.36
C LYS A 60 -0.96 -24.00 6.42
N ARG A 61 -0.54 -24.03 5.16
CA ARG A 61 -0.99 -23.07 4.13
C ARG A 61 -2.50 -23.16 3.90
N SER A 62 -3.04 -24.39 3.77
CA SER A 62 -4.48 -24.63 3.64
C SER A 62 -5.25 -24.20 4.90
N GLY A 63 -4.68 -24.48 6.08
CA GLY A 63 -5.22 -24.02 7.36
C GLY A 63 -5.37 -22.51 7.41
N ASN A 64 -4.30 -21.76 7.12
CA ASN A 64 -4.33 -20.29 7.14
C ASN A 64 -5.33 -19.71 6.15
N GLN A 65 -5.40 -20.26 4.93
CA GLN A 65 -6.40 -19.83 3.94
C GLN A 65 -7.83 -20.08 4.42
N ARG A 66 -8.09 -21.24 5.02
CA ARG A 66 -9.41 -21.57 5.56
C ARG A 66 -9.81 -20.64 6.70
N ARG A 67 -8.87 -20.33 7.60
CA ARG A 67 -9.08 -19.36 8.69
C ARG A 67 -9.39 -17.98 8.13
N PHE A 68 -8.61 -17.49 7.18
CA PHE A 68 -8.87 -16.20 6.52
C PHE A 68 -10.27 -16.12 5.88
N LEU A 69 -10.72 -17.19 5.21
CA LEU A 69 -12.04 -17.22 4.57
C LEU A 69 -13.20 -17.27 5.57
N ARG A 70 -12.99 -17.80 6.78
CA ARG A 70 -14.06 -18.11 7.74
C ARG A 70 -14.12 -17.20 8.95
N GLU A 71 -12.96 -16.81 9.47
CA GLU A 71 -12.83 -16.00 10.68
C GLU A 71 -12.83 -14.51 10.31
N ASP A 72 -13.44 -13.72 11.18
CA ASP A 72 -13.45 -12.26 11.07
C ASP A 72 -12.15 -11.65 11.63
N GLY A 73 -11.70 -10.56 11.00
CA GLY A 73 -10.55 -9.78 11.48
C GLY A 73 -9.19 -10.44 11.32
N ILE A 74 -9.06 -11.43 10.43
CA ILE A 74 -7.77 -12.02 10.07
C ILE A 74 -7.08 -11.18 9.00
N VAL A 75 -5.82 -10.83 9.26
CA VAL A 75 -4.92 -10.23 8.29
C VAL A 75 -4.02 -11.31 7.72
N ILE A 76 -4.08 -11.56 6.42
CA ILE A 76 -3.08 -12.42 5.79
C ILE A 76 -1.86 -11.57 5.41
N VAL A 77 -0.67 -12.09 5.68
CA VAL A 77 0.57 -11.54 5.12
C VAL A 77 1.05 -12.50 4.07
N ALA A 78 1.25 -12.05 2.83
CA ALA A 78 1.49 -12.95 1.72
C ALA A 78 2.45 -12.44 0.66
N THR A 79 3.01 -13.38 -0.12
CA THR A 79 3.58 -13.04 -1.43
C THR A 79 2.48 -13.07 -2.50
N ILE A 80 2.82 -12.69 -3.74
CA ILE A 80 1.92 -12.76 -4.91
C ILE A 80 1.29 -14.15 -5.16
N ALA A 81 1.80 -15.20 -4.51
CA ALA A 81 1.21 -16.54 -4.54
C ALA A 81 -0.20 -16.59 -3.93
N PHE A 82 -0.55 -15.64 -3.06
CA PHE A 82 -1.89 -15.50 -2.50
C PHE A 82 -2.75 -14.65 -3.42
N GLY A 83 -3.50 -15.30 -4.31
CA GLY A 83 -4.41 -14.56 -5.18
C GLY A 83 -5.36 -15.36 -6.09
N MET A 84 -4.93 -16.49 -6.65
CA MET A 84 -5.85 -17.28 -7.46
C MET A 84 -6.86 -18.00 -6.55
N GLY A 85 -8.16 -17.77 -6.75
CA GLY A 85 -9.24 -18.52 -6.08
C GLY A 85 -9.62 -18.05 -4.67
N ILE A 86 -9.24 -16.83 -4.27
CA ILE A 86 -9.66 -16.24 -2.99
C ILE A 86 -10.81 -15.27 -3.23
N ASP A 87 -11.95 -15.59 -2.64
CA ASP A 87 -13.19 -14.82 -2.78
C ASP A 87 -13.82 -14.57 -1.41
N LYS A 88 -13.14 -13.74 -0.61
CA LYS A 88 -13.70 -13.18 0.62
C LYS A 88 -14.26 -11.79 0.28
N PRO A 89 -15.57 -11.56 0.37
CA PRO A 89 -16.16 -10.31 -0.10
C PRO A 89 -15.80 -9.10 0.78
N ASP A 90 -15.58 -9.36 2.07
CA ASP A 90 -15.44 -8.38 3.15
C ASP A 90 -13.98 -8.02 3.51
N VAL A 91 -13.09 -8.01 2.52
CA VAL A 91 -11.70 -7.54 2.70
C VAL A 91 -11.70 -6.01 2.72
N ARG A 92 -11.37 -5.39 3.85
CA ARG A 92 -11.43 -3.92 4.03
C ARG A 92 -10.17 -3.20 3.63
N PHE A 93 -9.04 -3.90 3.56
CA PHE A 93 -7.82 -3.29 3.04
C PHE A 93 -6.89 -4.27 2.32
N VAL A 94 -6.12 -3.72 1.39
CA VAL A 94 -4.96 -4.36 0.77
C VAL A 94 -3.76 -3.42 0.93
N ALA A 95 -2.70 -3.91 1.57
CA ALA A 95 -1.50 -3.16 1.89
C ALA A 95 -0.29 -3.78 1.19
N HIS A 96 0.46 -2.98 0.43
CA HIS A 96 1.70 -3.40 -0.21
C HIS A 96 2.89 -2.81 0.54
N MET A 97 3.65 -3.70 1.19
CA MET A 97 4.89 -3.39 1.91
C MET A 97 6.12 -3.32 1.00
N ASP A 98 5.96 -3.71 -0.25
CA ASP A 98 6.94 -3.66 -1.33
C ASP A 98 6.23 -3.32 -2.64
N LEU A 99 6.97 -2.73 -3.57
CA LEU A 99 6.43 -2.40 -4.88
C LEU A 99 6.02 -3.67 -5.64
N PRO A 100 4.80 -3.74 -6.21
CA PRO A 100 4.40 -4.79 -7.13
C PRO A 100 5.30 -4.84 -8.37
N LYS A 101 5.23 -5.94 -9.13
CA LYS A 101 6.02 -6.08 -10.36
C LYS A 101 5.46 -5.29 -11.53
N SER A 102 4.17 -4.99 -11.52
CA SER A 102 3.50 -4.25 -12.59
C SER A 102 2.22 -3.58 -12.10
N ILE A 103 1.71 -2.63 -12.92
CA ILE A 103 0.46 -1.94 -12.63
C ILE A 103 -0.75 -2.89 -12.72
N GLU A 104 -0.71 -3.88 -13.59
CA GLU A 104 -1.76 -4.90 -13.72
C GLU A 104 -1.80 -5.83 -12.51
N GLY A 105 -0.62 -6.24 -12.03
CA GLY A 105 -0.51 -7.00 -10.78
C GLY A 105 -1.07 -6.21 -9.61
N TYR A 106 -0.68 -4.93 -9.49
CA TYR A 106 -1.22 -4.04 -8.46
C TYR A 106 -2.75 -3.93 -8.54
N TYR A 107 -3.31 -3.69 -9.74
CA TYR A 107 -4.75 -3.61 -9.95
C TYR A 107 -5.48 -4.87 -9.49
N GLN A 108 -5.01 -6.05 -9.92
CA GLN A 108 -5.60 -7.34 -9.54
C GLN A 108 -5.50 -7.61 -8.03
N GLU A 109 -4.39 -7.25 -7.41
CA GLU A 109 -4.15 -7.43 -5.98
C GLU A 109 -5.04 -6.50 -5.14
N THR A 110 -5.11 -5.21 -5.49
CA THR A 110 -5.98 -4.25 -4.81
C THR A 110 -7.46 -4.49 -5.05
N GLY A 111 -7.84 -5.05 -6.22
CA GLY A 111 -9.22 -5.42 -6.56
C GLY A 111 -9.80 -6.59 -5.74
N ARG A 112 -9.05 -7.08 -4.75
CA ARG A 112 -9.54 -8.03 -3.73
C ARG A 112 -10.28 -7.35 -2.60
N ALA A 113 -10.03 -6.07 -2.37
CA ALA A 113 -10.68 -5.29 -1.33
C ALA A 113 -12.09 -4.87 -1.77
N GLY A 114 -13.05 -4.86 -0.84
CA GLY A 114 -14.36 -4.25 -1.03
C GLY A 114 -15.23 -4.90 -2.12
N ARG A 115 -15.20 -6.24 -2.26
CA ARG A 115 -16.00 -6.94 -3.27
C ARG A 115 -17.51 -6.96 -2.94
N ASP A 116 -17.86 -6.75 -1.68
CA ASP A 116 -19.22 -6.46 -1.23
C ASP A 116 -19.70 -5.04 -1.60
N GLY A 117 -18.83 -4.19 -2.15
CA GLY A 117 -19.13 -2.81 -2.52
C GLY A 117 -18.93 -1.80 -1.39
N ASP A 118 -18.58 -2.26 -0.18
CA ASP A 118 -18.32 -1.39 0.96
C ASP A 118 -16.95 -0.71 0.85
N PRO A 119 -16.74 0.44 1.55
CA PRO A 119 -15.46 1.14 1.55
C PRO A 119 -14.29 0.22 1.91
N ALA A 120 -13.22 0.34 1.13
CA ALA A 120 -11.99 -0.40 1.35
C ALA A 120 -10.77 0.41 0.91
N ASP A 121 -9.65 0.17 1.57
CA ASP A 121 -8.41 0.92 1.37
C ASP A 121 -7.32 0.10 0.70
N ALA A 122 -6.78 0.67 -0.37
CA ALA A 122 -5.55 0.20 -0.99
C ALA A 122 -4.40 1.12 -0.57
N TRP A 123 -3.40 0.56 0.11
CA TRP A 123 -2.23 1.28 0.61
C TRP A 123 -0.95 0.69 0.02
N LEU A 124 -0.12 1.52 -0.60
CA LEU A 124 1.18 1.11 -1.15
C LEU A 124 2.30 1.91 -0.51
N CYS A 125 3.30 1.23 0.03
CA CYS A 125 4.50 1.86 0.57
C CYS A 125 5.74 1.39 -0.19
N TYR A 126 6.42 2.31 -0.87
CA TYR A 126 7.62 1.98 -1.62
C TYR A 126 8.71 3.04 -1.49
N GLY A 127 9.95 2.62 -1.71
CA GLY A 127 11.11 3.49 -1.76
C GLY A 127 12.09 3.08 -2.85
N LEU A 128 13.16 3.85 -3.01
CA LEU A 128 14.17 3.61 -4.06
C LEU A 128 14.79 2.19 -3.98
N GLY A 129 14.94 1.63 -2.77
CA GLY A 129 15.46 0.28 -2.60
C GLY A 129 14.58 -0.80 -3.25
N ASP A 130 13.26 -0.60 -3.29
CA ASP A 130 12.33 -1.53 -3.94
C ASP A 130 12.50 -1.48 -5.47
N VAL A 131 12.67 -0.27 -6.01
CA VAL A 131 12.93 -0.05 -7.45
C VAL A 131 14.21 -0.75 -7.88
N VAL A 132 15.29 -0.54 -7.13
CA VAL A 132 16.59 -1.18 -7.38
C VAL A 132 16.49 -2.70 -7.32
N MET A 133 15.74 -3.24 -6.35
CA MET A 133 15.55 -4.67 -6.22
C MET A 133 14.80 -5.26 -7.43
N LEU A 134 13.70 -4.63 -7.86
CA LEU A 134 12.91 -5.10 -8.99
C LEU A 134 13.68 -5.02 -10.31
N GLN A 135 14.43 -3.94 -10.54
CA GLN A 135 15.28 -3.82 -11.73
C GLN A 135 16.32 -4.96 -11.78
N LYS A 136 17.02 -5.23 -10.66
CA LYS A 136 17.94 -6.37 -10.58
C LYS A 136 17.26 -7.72 -10.84
N MET A 137 16.03 -7.91 -10.37
CA MET A 137 15.28 -9.15 -10.66
C MET A 137 14.91 -9.29 -12.13
N ILE A 138 14.59 -8.18 -12.82
CA ILE A 138 14.30 -8.18 -14.25
C ILE A 138 15.57 -8.49 -15.06
N ASP A 139 16.70 -7.91 -14.65
CA ASP A 139 17.94 -7.98 -15.41
C ASP A 139 18.71 -9.28 -15.23
N GLY A 140 18.70 -9.82 -14.00
CA GLY A 140 19.35 -11.08 -13.66
C GLY A 140 18.53 -12.34 -14.00
N GLY A 141 17.33 -12.19 -14.56
CA GLY A 141 16.50 -13.34 -14.97
C GLY A 141 16.93 -13.92 -16.31
N GLU A 142 16.68 -15.21 -16.54
CA GLU A 142 16.92 -15.91 -17.83
C GLU A 142 15.88 -15.55 -18.92
N ALA A 143 15.23 -14.40 -18.79
CA ALA A 143 14.21 -13.94 -19.73
C ALA A 143 14.87 -13.43 -21.02
N SER A 144 14.19 -13.62 -22.16
CA SER A 144 14.60 -13.01 -23.43
C SER A 144 14.66 -11.48 -23.32
N ASP A 145 15.46 -10.84 -24.17
CA ASP A 145 15.60 -9.37 -24.20
C ASP A 145 14.26 -8.65 -24.38
N GLU A 146 13.41 -9.18 -25.26
CA GLU A 146 12.04 -8.68 -25.48
C GLU A 146 11.20 -8.71 -24.19
N ARG A 147 11.30 -9.81 -23.44
CA ARG A 147 10.57 -9.97 -22.18
C ARG A 147 11.12 -9.05 -21.09
N ARG A 148 12.45 -8.91 -21.00
CA ARG A 148 13.09 -7.95 -20.07
C ARG A 148 12.66 -6.52 -20.37
N TRP A 149 12.63 -6.15 -21.65
CA TRP A 149 12.15 -4.83 -22.09
C TRP A 149 10.68 -4.60 -21.69
N LEU A 150 9.81 -5.59 -21.89
CA LEU A 150 8.39 -5.49 -21.52
C LEU A 150 8.21 -5.35 -20.00
N GLU A 151 8.93 -6.13 -19.19
CA GLU A 151 8.86 -6.04 -17.73
C GLU A 151 9.42 -4.70 -17.21
N ARG A 152 10.48 -4.15 -17.82
CA ARG A 152 10.96 -2.79 -17.52
C ARG A 152 9.89 -1.75 -17.81
N ARG A 153 9.24 -1.81 -18.97
CA ARG A 153 8.16 -0.89 -19.34
C ARG A 153 6.99 -0.95 -18.35
N LYS A 154 6.61 -2.15 -17.89
CA LYS A 154 5.59 -2.32 -16.85
C LYS A 154 5.98 -1.68 -15.51
N LEU A 155 7.23 -1.86 -15.11
CA LEU A 155 7.77 -1.24 -13.90
C LEU A 155 7.75 0.29 -14.03
N ASP A 156 8.15 0.84 -15.17
CA ASP A 156 8.14 2.28 -15.43
C ASP A 156 6.73 2.87 -15.34
N THR A 157 5.72 2.19 -15.88
CA THR A 157 4.31 2.58 -15.73
C THR A 157 3.89 2.63 -14.25
N LEU A 158 4.27 1.61 -13.47
CA LEU A 158 3.96 1.56 -12.03
C LEU A 158 4.68 2.67 -11.24
N LEU A 159 5.93 2.97 -11.58
CA LEU A 159 6.67 4.10 -10.98
C LEU A 159 6.00 5.43 -11.32
N GLY A 160 5.57 5.60 -12.56
CA GLY A 160 4.78 6.75 -13.00
C GLY A 160 3.47 6.89 -12.21
N TYR A 161 2.76 5.79 -11.95
CA TYR A 161 1.59 5.77 -11.07
C TYR A 161 1.93 6.27 -9.66
N CYS A 162 3.04 5.82 -9.10
CA CYS A 162 3.42 6.14 -7.74
C CYS A 162 3.88 7.60 -7.55
N GLU A 163 4.61 8.16 -8.52
CA GLU A 163 5.07 9.56 -8.49
C GLU A 163 4.07 10.56 -9.05
N SER A 164 2.97 10.10 -9.64
CA SER A 164 1.95 10.99 -10.19
C SER A 164 1.38 11.96 -9.15
N THR A 165 1.09 13.18 -9.58
CA THR A 165 0.33 14.19 -8.84
C THR A 165 -1.14 14.24 -9.26
N ARG A 166 -1.53 13.49 -10.30
CA ARG A 166 -2.91 13.39 -10.78
C ARG A 166 -3.72 12.42 -9.93
N CYS A 167 -5.05 12.47 -10.04
CA CYS A 167 -5.94 11.47 -9.43
C CYS A 167 -5.46 10.04 -9.71
N ARG A 168 -5.19 9.25 -8.65
CA ARG A 168 -4.68 7.87 -8.77
C ARG A 168 -5.60 7.00 -9.62
N ARG A 169 -6.91 7.17 -9.49
CA ARG A 169 -7.90 6.41 -10.26
C ARG A 169 -7.79 6.69 -11.76
N GLN A 170 -7.62 7.95 -12.14
CA GLN A 170 -7.41 8.32 -13.55
C GLN A 170 -6.13 7.67 -14.11
N VAL A 171 -5.03 7.71 -13.34
CA VAL A 171 -3.75 7.14 -13.80
C VAL A 171 -3.82 5.61 -13.91
N LEU A 172 -4.48 4.98 -12.94
CA LEU A 172 -4.70 3.53 -12.93
C LEU A 172 -5.53 3.09 -14.15
N LEU A 173 -6.68 3.72 -14.38
CA LEU A 173 -7.57 3.39 -15.50
C LEU A 173 -6.95 3.72 -16.86
N ALA A 174 -6.20 4.83 -16.97
CA ALA A 174 -5.46 5.15 -18.19
C ALA A 174 -4.39 4.11 -18.54
N SER A 175 -3.91 3.32 -17.58
CA SER A 175 -2.99 2.20 -17.86
C SER A 175 -3.67 1.02 -18.55
N PHE A 176 -5.01 1.02 -18.59
CA PHE A 176 -5.87 0.06 -19.30
C PHE A 176 -6.66 0.73 -20.42
N ASP A 177 -6.18 1.86 -20.93
CA ASP A 177 -6.82 2.65 -21.98
C ASP A 177 -8.25 3.13 -21.63
N GLU A 178 -8.58 3.23 -20.34
CA GLU A 178 -9.85 3.73 -19.85
C GLU A 178 -9.75 5.19 -19.38
N ILE A 179 -10.71 6.01 -19.80
CA ILE A 179 -10.79 7.42 -19.42
C ILE A 179 -11.78 7.59 -18.27
N TYR A 180 -11.28 8.07 -17.13
CA TYR A 180 -12.13 8.46 -16.00
C TYR A 180 -12.35 9.99 -16.00
N PRO A 181 -13.61 10.45 -16.13
CA PRO A 181 -13.90 11.81 -16.60
C PRO A 181 -13.57 12.93 -15.58
N ARG A 182 -13.46 12.60 -14.29
CA ARG A 182 -13.25 13.58 -13.22
C ARG A 182 -12.33 13.04 -12.14
N ASP A 183 -11.87 13.90 -11.24
CA ASP A 183 -11.17 13.44 -10.05
C ASP A 183 -12.07 12.59 -9.15
N CYS A 184 -11.50 11.55 -8.54
CA CYS A 184 -12.29 10.54 -7.83
C CYS A 184 -12.74 10.97 -6.43
N GLY A 185 -12.13 12.02 -5.86
CA GLY A 185 -12.44 12.49 -4.51
C GLY A 185 -12.09 11.52 -3.37
N ASN A 186 -11.45 10.37 -3.64
CA ASN A 186 -11.19 9.33 -2.63
C ASN A 186 -9.78 8.71 -2.67
N CYS A 187 -8.85 9.30 -3.42
CA CYS A 187 -7.44 8.91 -3.41
C CYS A 187 -6.58 9.98 -2.72
N ASP A 188 -5.41 9.57 -2.23
CA ASP A 188 -4.44 10.46 -1.59
C ASP A 188 -4.22 11.77 -2.37
N ASN A 189 -4.00 11.72 -3.69
CA ASN A 189 -3.78 12.92 -4.49
C ASN A 189 -5.01 13.85 -4.60
N CYS A 190 -6.23 13.32 -4.44
CA CYS A 190 -7.45 14.14 -4.42
C CYS A 190 -7.75 14.69 -3.02
N LEU A 191 -7.45 13.92 -1.98
CA LEU A 191 -7.72 14.26 -0.58
C LEU A 191 -6.65 15.21 -0.02
N GLU A 192 -5.40 15.01 -0.44
CA GLU A 192 -4.22 15.77 -0.03
C GLU A 192 -3.43 16.16 -1.30
N PRO A 193 -3.87 17.18 -2.05
CA PRO A 193 -3.22 17.59 -3.29
C PRO A 193 -1.74 17.90 -3.08
N VAL A 194 -0.89 17.23 -3.85
CA VAL A 194 0.56 17.35 -3.66
C VAL A 194 1.11 18.51 -4.49
N GLN A 195 1.88 19.37 -3.85
CA GLN A 195 2.58 20.46 -4.52
C GLN A 195 3.77 19.93 -5.33
N THR A 196 4.09 20.64 -6.41
CA THR A 196 5.31 20.44 -7.17
C THR A 196 6.23 21.64 -6.99
N TRP A 197 7.53 21.41 -7.18
CA TRP A 197 8.52 22.48 -7.15
C TRP A 197 9.47 22.34 -8.34
N ASP A 198 10.03 23.46 -8.79
CA ASP A 198 11.07 23.46 -9.81
C ASP A 198 12.37 22.92 -9.19
N ALA A 199 12.63 21.65 -9.49
CA ALA A 199 13.79 20.92 -9.02
C ALA A 199 14.90 20.87 -10.06
N THR A 200 14.87 21.70 -11.10
CA THR A 200 15.84 21.66 -12.21
C THR A 200 17.28 21.73 -11.70
N ASN A 201 17.56 22.63 -10.75
CA ASN A 201 18.90 22.73 -10.16
C ASN A 201 19.26 21.50 -9.31
N ALA A 202 18.32 20.97 -8.51
CA ALA A 202 18.57 19.77 -7.72
C ALA A 202 18.81 18.54 -8.61
N ALA A 203 18.04 18.40 -9.70
CA ALA A 203 18.25 17.38 -10.72
C ALA A 203 19.63 17.52 -11.35
N ARG A 204 20.04 18.72 -11.79
CA ARG A 204 21.37 18.96 -12.36
C ARG A 204 22.49 18.64 -11.38
N LYS A 205 22.36 19.03 -10.11
CA LYS A 205 23.31 18.66 -9.04
C LYS A 205 23.42 17.13 -8.90
N ALA A 206 22.29 16.43 -8.81
CA ALA A 206 22.24 14.97 -8.67
C ALA A 206 22.82 14.24 -9.88
N LEU A 207 22.39 14.56 -11.10
CA LEU A 207 22.88 13.96 -12.34
C LEU A 207 24.38 14.22 -12.53
N SER A 208 24.84 15.44 -12.21
CA SER A 208 26.27 15.79 -12.26
C SER A 208 27.09 14.99 -11.23
N CYS A 209 26.54 14.77 -10.04
CA CYS A 209 27.18 13.96 -9.00
C CYS A 209 27.27 12.47 -9.40
N VAL A 210 26.23 11.93 -10.03
CA VAL A 210 26.24 10.57 -10.60
C VAL A 210 27.36 10.44 -11.63
N TYR A 211 27.44 11.37 -12.57
CA TYR A 211 28.48 11.38 -13.60
C TYR A 211 29.90 11.46 -13.01
N ARG A 212 30.13 12.45 -12.13
CA ARG A 212 31.47 12.74 -11.57
C ARG A 212 31.98 11.70 -10.58
N SER A 213 31.07 10.98 -9.91
CA SER A 213 31.42 9.83 -9.06
C SER A 213 31.66 8.55 -9.87
N GLY A 214 31.64 8.61 -11.21
CA GLY A 214 31.94 7.47 -12.06
C GLY A 214 30.78 6.49 -12.24
N GLN A 215 29.55 6.84 -11.84
CA GLN A 215 28.31 6.08 -12.07
C GLN A 215 28.28 4.66 -11.46
N ARG A 216 28.94 4.48 -10.30
CA ARG A 216 29.06 3.16 -9.62
C ARG A 216 28.43 3.13 -8.24
N PHE A 217 27.85 4.25 -7.80
CA PHE A 217 27.43 4.44 -6.42
C PHE A 217 25.91 4.55 -6.32
N GLY A 218 25.35 3.97 -5.25
CA GLY A 218 23.94 4.12 -4.92
C GLY A 218 23.62 5.47 -4.29
N ALA A 219 22.32 5.79 -4.22
CA ALA A 219 21.84 7.09 -3.73
C ALA A 219 22.38 7.50 -2.36
N ALA A 220 22.56 6.57 -1.41
CA ALA A 220 23.06 6.91 -0.07
C ALA A 220 24.44 7.59 -0.14
N HIS A 221 25.38 7.02 -0.89
CA HIS A 221 26.72 7.61 -1.06
C HIS A 221 26.68 8.92 -1.86
N LEU A 222 25.84 8.99 -2.89
CA LEU A 222 25.68 10.22 -3.68
C LEU A 222 25.10 11.36 -2.85
N ILE A 223 24.20 11.06 -1.91
CA ILE A 223 23.66 12.02 -0.94
C ILE A 223 24.77 12.50 -0.01
N ASP A 224 25.62 11.60 0.49
CA ASP A 224 26.75 11.99 1.32
C ASP A 224 27.70 12.92 0.56
N ILE A 225 28.00 12.67 -0.72
CA ILE A 225 28.80 13.58 -1.56
C ILE A 225 28.11 14.95 -1.65
N LEU A 226 26.85 15.00 -2.08
CA LEU A 226 26.11 16.26 -2.30
C LEU A 226 26.01 17.09 -1.02
N ARG A 227 25.85 16.44 0.15
CA ARG A 227 25.73 17.12 1.43
C ARG A 227 27.06 17.38 2.13
N GLY A 228 28.18 16.95 1.55
CA GLY A 228 29.51 17.16 2.13
C GLY A 228 29.79 16.27 3.35
N GLY A 229 29.22 15.06 3.39
CA GLY A 229 29.44 14.08 4.45
C GLY A 229 30.90 13.64 4.55
N ASN A 230 31.33 13.24 5.74
CA ASN A 230 32.68 12.77 6.00
C ASN A 230 32.67 11.28 6.38
N THR A 231 32.32 10.42 5.42
CA THR A 231 32.35 8.96 5.61
C THR A 231 33.69 8.39 5.14
N GLU A 232 34.10 7.24 5.70
CA GLU A 232 35.32 6.55 5.27
C GLU A 232 35.33 6.28 3.75
N ARG A 233 34.17 5.93 3.18
CA ARG A 233 34.03 5.73 1.72
C ARG A 233 34.28 7.01 0.94
N ILE A 234 33.86 8.18 1.42
CA ILE A 234 34.12 9.43 0.72
C ILE A 234 35.63 9.67 0.60
N VAL A 235 36.35 9.51 1.71
CA VAL A 235 37.82 9.66 1.74
C VAL A 235 38.50 8.62 0.87
N GLN A 236 38.09 7.35 0.98
CA GLN A 236 38.65 6.23 0.22
C GLN A 236 38.58 6.45 -1.30
N PHE A 237 37.47 6.98 -1.81
CA PHE A 237 37.28 7.23 -3.24
C PHE A 237 37.71 8.64 -3.68
N GLY A 238 38.25 9.46 -2.77
CA GLY A 238 38.68 10.83 -3.08
C GLY A 238 37.52 11.77 -3.44
N HIS A 239 36.29 11.43 -3.05
CA HIS A 239 35.09 12.15 -3.50
C HIS A 239 34.92 13.53 -2.86
N GLN A 240 35.67 13.83 -1.79
CA GLN A 240 35.79 15.17 -1.22
C GLN A 240 36.40 16.19 -2.18
N GLN A 241 37.09 15.73 -3.24
CA GLN A 241 37.70 16.57 -4.27
C GLN A 241 36.75 16.85 -5.45
N LEU A 242 35.59 16.20 -5.51
CA LEU A 242 34.64 16.40 -6.60
C LEU A 242 34.02 17.79 -6.51
N SER A 243 33.83 18.45 -7.66
CA SER A 243 33.13 19.74 -7.71
C SER A 243 31.66 19.67 -7.26
N THR A 244 31.11 18.47 -7.10
CA THR A 244 29.76 18.22 -6.58
C THR A 244 29.74 17.94 -5.08
N PHE A 245 30.91 17.92 -4.42
CA PHE A 245 30.99 17.74 -2.98
C PHE A 245 30.41 18.97 -2.26
N GLY A 246 29.43 18.76 -1.38
CA GLY A 246 28.84 19.81 -0.56
C GLY A 246 27.96 20.83 -1.31
N ILE A 247 27.70 20.70 -2.61
CA ILE A 247 26.88 21.67 -3.37
C ILE A 247 25.36 21.55 -3.11
N GLY A 248 24.96 20.53 -2.35
CA GLY A 248 23.58 20.16 -2.06
C GLY A 248 23.20 20.30 -0.59
N GLN A 249 23.91 21.11 0.18
CA GLN A 249 23.65 21.35 1.62
C GLN A 249 22.32 22.05 1.89
N ASP A 250 21.78 22.74 0.88
CA ASP A 250 20.47 23.40 0.87
C ASP A 250 19.28 22.42 0.97
N ILE A 251 19.52 21.13 0.70
CA ILE A 251 18.50 20.08 0.66
C ILE A 251 18.87 19.00 1.68
N ASP A 252 17.88 18.58 2.48
CA ASP A 252 18.10 17.53 3.48
C ASP A 252 18.22 16.13 2.83
N ALA A 253 18.71 15.15 3.60
CA ALA A 253 18.90 13.80 3.07
C ALA A 253 17.59 13.11 2.66
N ARG A 254 16.45 13.45 3.27
CA ARG A 254 15.15 12.86 2.93
C ARG A 254 14.68 13.40 1.58
N GLN A 255 14.75 14.70 1.38
CA GLN A 255 14.41 15.34 0.12
C GLN A 255 15.35 14.87 -0.99
N TRP A 256 16.65 14.69 -0.73
CA TRP A 256 17.53 14.07 -1.74
C TRP A 256 17.16 12.63 -2.09
N LYS A 257 16.75 11.79 -1.12
CA LYS A 257 16.21 10.45 -1.42
C LYS A 257 14.99 10.55 -2.34
N GLY A 258 14.12 11.53 -2.09
CA GLY A 258 12.99 11.88 -2.95
C GLY A 258 13.40 12.26 -4.37
N VAL A 259 14.41 13.13 -4.51
CA VAL A 259 14.98 13.54 -5.82
C VAL A 259 15.49 12.32 -6.58
N PHE A 260 16.38 11.52 -6.00
CA PHE A 260 16.92 10.33 -6.69
C PHE A 260 15.83 9.34 -7.10
N ARG A 261 14.84 9.09 -6.22
CA ARG A 261 13.69 8.22 -6.50
C ARG A 261 12.90 8.72 -7.71
N GLN A 262 12.58 10.01 -7.76
CA GLN A 262 11.81 10.58 -8.86
C GLN A 262 12.62 10.69 -10.16
N LEU A 263 13.93 10.96 -10.10
CA LEU A 263 14.79 10.93 -11.29
C LEU A 263 14.87 9.53 -11.92
N VAL A 264 14.85 8.47 -11.10
CA VAL A 264 14.74 7.10 -11.60
C VAL A 264 13.36 6.84 -12.21
N ALA A 265 12.28 7.25 -11.55
CA ALA A 265 10.92 7.10 -12.09
C ALA A 265 10.69 7.87 -13.40
N MET A 266 11.39 8.99 -13.61
CA MET A 266 11.37 9.76 -14.85
C MET A 266 12.28 9.17 -15.95
N GLY A 267 12.99 8.08 -15.67
CA GLY A 267 13.94 7.47 -16.61
C GLY A 267 15.17 8.33 -16.88
N LEU A 268 15.50 9.31 -16.02
CA LEU A 268 16.74 10.10 -16.13
C LEU A 268 17.92 9.33 -15.53
N LEU A 269 17.65 8.56 -14.48
CA LEU A 269 18.60 7.63 -13.87
C LEU A 269 18.08 6.20 -13.99
N GLU A 270 19.00 5.26 -14.07
CA GLU A 270 18.69 3.84 -14.01
C GLU A 270 19.74 3.12 -13.15
N VAL A 271 19.42 1.89 -12.72
CA VAL A 271 20.37 1.06 -11.98
C VAL A 271 21.27 0.32 -12.98
N ASP A 272 22.57 0.42 -12.73
CA ASP A 272 23.58 -0.37 -13.42
C ASP A 272 23.57 -1.82 -12.89
N SER A 273 22.85 -2.69 -13.58
CA SER A 273 22.72 -4.12 -13.24
C SER A 273 23.95 -4.95 -13.61
N GLU A 274 24.74 -4.51 -14.60
CA GLU A 274 25.89 -5.25 -15.13
C GLU A 274 27.22 -4.86 -14.47
N GLY A 275 27.31 -3.64 -13.93
CA GLY A 275 28.48 -3.17 -13.18
C GLY A 275 28.31 -3.31 -11.68
N TYR A 276 28.43 -2.19 -10.95
CA TYR A 276 28.56 -2.21 -9.48
C TYR A 276 27.22 -2.13 -8.73
N GLY A 277 26.08 -2.13 -9.42
CA GLY A 277 24.76 -1.94 -8.81
C GLY A 277 24.47 -0.48 -8.40
N GLY A 278 25.19 0.48 -8.99
CA GLY A 278 25.04 1.92 -8.74
C GLY A 278 23.99 2.58 -9.64
N LEU A 279 23.85 3.90 -9.52
CA LEU A 279 23.02 4.70 -10.45
C LEU A 279 23.86 5.18 -11.63
N ARG A 280 23.30 5.09 -12.84
CA ARG A 280 23.87 5.60 -14.10
C ARG A 280 22.92 6.55 -14.81
N LEU A 281 23.47 7.45 -15.62
CA LEU A 281 22.71 8.35 -16.48
C LEU A 281 22.11 7.58 -17.67
N THR A 282 20.89 7.95 -18.06
CA THR A 282 20.30 7.58 -19.35
C THR A 282 20.50 8.70 -20.38
N ASP A 283 20.17 8.46 -21.64
CA ASP A 283 20.20 9.52 -22.66
C ASP A 283 19.21 10.66 -22.36
N ALA A 284 18.12 10.38 -21.66
CA ALA A 284 17.15 11.39 -21.24
C ALA A 284 17.72 12.42 -20.25
N SER A 285 18.86 12.13 -19.60
CA SER A 285 19.55 13.07 -18.71
C SER A 285 20.23 14.23 -19.43
N ARG A 286 20.62 14.06 -20.70
CA ARG A 286 21.45 15.05 -21.41
C ARG A 286 20.79 16.43 -21.52
N PRO A 287 19.51 16.56 -21.92
CA PRO A 287 18.86 17.88 -22.02
C PRO A 287 18.75 18.59 -20.67
N VAL A 288 18.55 17.84 -19.57
CA VAL A 288 18.49 18.42 -18.22
C VAL A 288 19.86 18.96 -17.80
N LEU A 289 20.93 18.19 -18.03
CA LEU A 289 22.30 18.61 -17.72
C LEU A 289 22.71 19.89 -18.48
N LYS A 290 22.32 19.97 -19.76
CA LYS A 290 22.54 21.14 -20.62
C LYS A 290 21.66 22.35 -20.28
N GLY A 291 20.63 22.18 -19.45
CA GLY A 291 19.67 23.24 -19.12
C GLY A 291 18.61 23.46 -20.21
N GLU A 292 18.48 22.54 -21.16
CA GLU A 292 17.48 22.57 -22.24
C GLU A 292 16.10 22.10 -21.75
N LYS A 293 16.04 21.32 -20.66
CA LYS A 293 14.82 20.78 -20.08
C LYS A 293 14.72 21.07 -18.58
N THR A 294 13.60 21.64 -18.16
CA THR A 294 13.27 21.83 -16.73
C THR A 294 12.70 20.55 -16.12
N VAL A 295 12.88 20.39 -14.81
CA VAL A 295 12.44 19.22 -14.04
C VAL A 295 11.60 19.68 -12.86
N PHE A 296 10.31 19.37 -12.90
CA PHE A 296 9.41 19.57 -11.77
C PHE A 296 9.25 18.27 -11.01
N LEU A 297 9.46 18.32 -9.70
CA LEU A 297 9.31 17.16 -8.84
C LEU A 297 8.17 17.36 -7.86
N ARG A 298 7.54 16.26 -7.48
CA ARG A 298 6.63 16.18 -6.34
C ARG A 298 7.39 16.64 -5.10
N GLN A 299 6.79 17.56 -4.34
CA GLN A 299 7.33 17.99 -3.07
C GLN A 299 7.12 16.91 -2.01
N GLU A 300 8.15 16.73 -1.19
CA GLU A 300 8.09 15.83 -0.05
C GLU A 300 7.12 16.38 1.00
N SER A 301 6.19 15.56 1.48
CA SER A 301 5.34 15.99 2.59
C SER A 301 6.22 16.21 3.83
N GLU A 302 6.17 17.42 4.37
CA GLU A 302 6.82 17.72 5.65
C GLU A 302 6.33 16.70 6.68
N ARG A 303 7.25 16.20 7.53
CA ARG A 303 6.81 15.48 8.73
C ARG A 303 6.00 16.49 9.52
N VAL A 304 4.68 16.38 9.49
CA VAL A 304 3.85 17.00 10.51
C VAL A 304 4.28 16.33 11.81
N ARG A 305 5.19 16.98 12.56
CA ARG A 305 5.32 16.71 13.99
C ARG A 305 3.89 16.84 14.51
N PRO A 306 3.33 15.84 15.22
CA PRO A 306 1.99 15.98 15.74
C PRO A 306 2.00 17.19 16.67
N LYS A 307 1.49 18.32 16.17
CA LYS A 307 1.09 19.41 17.03
C LYS A 307 -0.04 18.80 17.83
N SER A 308 0.18 18.68 19.13
CA SER A 308 -0.89 18.52 20.10
C SER A 308 -1.82 19.72 19.93
N THR A 309 -2.81 19.58 19.04
CA THR A 309 -3.90 20.51 18.91
C THR A 309 -5.19 19.72 19.10
N ARG A 310 -5.77 19.96 20.28
CA ARG A 310 -7.15 19.65 20.62
C ARG A 310 -8.09 19.92 19.44
N SER A 311 -8.97 18.95 19.21
CA SER A 311 -10.34 19.09 18.69
C SER A 311 -10.54 20.04 17.50
N GLY A 312 -10.60 19.45 16.31
CA GLY A 312 -11.20 20.05 15.12
C GLY A 312 -11.67 18.92 14.21
N SER A 313 -12.88 18.43 14.45
CA SER A 313 -13.53 17.36 13.69
C SER A 313 -13.85 17.84 12.27
N GLY A 314 -12.88 17.71 11.36
CA GLY A 314 -13.12 17.68 9.92
C GLY A 314 -13.42 16.25 9.50
N ALA A 315 -14.65 15.80 9.74
CA ALA A 315 -15.11 14.49 9.31
C ALA A 315 -15.12 14.45 7.78
N VAL A 316 -14.15 13.74 7.20
CA VAL A 316 -14.28 13.17 5.87
C VAL A 316 -15.52 12.26 5.95
N ALA A 317 -16.50 12.51 5.08
CA ALA A 317 -17.73 11.76 4.98
C ALA A 317 -17.41 10.31 4.56
N THR A 318 -16.99 9.53 5.54
CA THR A 318 -17.27 8.12 5.64
C THR A 318 -18.79 7.99 5.55
N VAL A 319 -19.28 7.02 4.80
CA VAL A 319 -20.57 6.40 5.15
C VAL A 319 -20.28 5.57 6.40
N ALA A 320 -19.90 6.25 7.48
CA ALA A 320 -19.70 5.67 8.78
C ALA A 320 -21.10 5.45 9.33
N MET A 321 -21.38 4.20 9.62
CA MET A 321 -22.33 3.82 10.66
C MET A 321 -22.24 4.83 11.82
N ALA A 322 -23.37 5.34 12.30
CA ALA A 322 -23.37 6.32 13.37
C ALA A 322 -22.58 5.74 14.55
N ALA A 323 -21.78 6.55 15.25
CA ALA A 323 -20.95 6.06 16.36
C ALA A 323 -21.75 5.30 17.43
N ALA A 324 -23.06 5.57 17.52
CA ALA A 324 -24.02 4.89 18.39
C ALA A 324 -24.33 3.43 18.01
N ASP A 325 -24.05 3.00 16.77
CA ASP A 325 -24.40 1.67 16.26
C ASP A 325 -23.20 0.71 16.25
N ALA A 326 -21.99 1.20 16.50
CA ALA A 326 -20.76 0.40 16.53
C ALA A 326 -20.76 -0.74 17.58
N PRO A 327 -21.25 -0.54 18.82
CA PRO A 327 -21.32 -1.63 19.81
C PRO A 327 -22.26 -2.76 19.36
N VAL A 328 -23.42 -2.38 18.79
CA VAL A 328 -24.43 -3.33 18.30
C VAL A 328 -23.88 -4.14 17.12
N PHE A 329 -23.17 -3.48 16.20
CA PHE A 329 -22.53 -4.16 15.07
C PHE A 329 -21.47 -5.18 15.51
N GLU A 330 -20.61 -4.85 16.48
CA GLU A 330 -19.61 -5.82 17.00
C GLU A 330 -20.24 -6.99 17.76
N ALA A 331 -21.36 -6.76 18.47
CA ALA A 331 -22.14 -7.83 19.10
C ALA A 331 -22.70 -8.79 18.03
N LEU A 332 -23.31 -8.24 16.98
CA LEU A 332 -23.81 -9.03 15.84
C LEU A 332 -22.70 -9.77 15.11
N ARG A 333 -21.51 -9.17 14.97
CA ARG A 333 -20.34 -9.80 14.36
C ARG A 333 -19.82 -10.96 15.20
N SER A 334 -19.82 -10.81 16.53
CA SER A 334 -19.46 -11.86 17.48
C SER A 334 -20.44 -13.03 17.37
N LEU A 335 -21.75 -12.76 17.40
CA LEU A 335 -22.79 -13.78 17.18
C LEU A 335 -22.59 -14.49 15.83
N ARG A 336 -22.36 -13.74 14.75
CA ARG A 336 -22.11 -14.31 13.42
C ARG A 336 -20.93 -15.26 13.43
N ALA A 337 -19.82 -14.87 14.08
CA ALA A 337 -18.62 -15.70 14.18
C ALA A 337 -18.89 -17.01 14.96
N GLU A 338 -19.70 -16.96 16.02
CA GLU A 338 -20.12 -18.14 16.77
C GLU A 338 -20.95 -19.09 15.91
N LEU A 339 -21.98 -18.58 15.23
CA LEU A 339 -22.86 -19.36 14.35
C LEU A 339 -22.09 -19.98 13.18
N ALA A 340 -21.17 -19.22 12.59
CA ALA A 340 -20.34 -19.69 11.49
C ALA A 340 -19.42 -20.83 11.92
N ARG A 341 -18.86 -20.74 13.14
CA ARG A 341 -18.02 -21.78 13.74
C ARG A 341 -18.81 -23.05 14.03
N GLU A 342 -20.00 -22.95 14.61
CA GLU A 342 -20.86 -24.10 14.92
C GLU A 342 -21.26 -24.88 13.67
N GLN A 343 -21.52 -24.16 12.58
CA GLN A 343 -21.95 -24.77 11.32
C GLN A 343 -20.82 -25.06 10.34
N ASN A 344 -19.58 -24.72 10.70
CA ASN A 344 -18.40 -24.89 9.85
C ASN A 344 -18.51 -24.16 8.49
N LEU A 345 -19.24 -23.03 8.47
CA LEU A 345 -19.47 -22.19 7.30
C LEU A 345 -18.64 -20.89 7.39
N PRO A 346 -18.35 -20.20 6.27
CA PRO A 346 -17.78 -18.85 6.31
C PRO A 346 -18.75 -17.83 6.93
N ALA A 347 -18.22 -16.88 7.71
CA ALA A 347 -19.05 -15.87 8.40
C ALA A 347 -19.98 -15.11 7.46
N TYR A 348 -19.49 -14.66 6.30
CA TYR A 348 -20.29 -13.90 5.33
C TYR A 348 -21.47 -14.70 4.73
N VAL A 349 -21.44 -16.04 4.77
CA VAL A 349 -22.56 -16.88 4.32
C VAL A 349 -23.74 -16.80 5.29
N ILE A 350 -23.46 -16.64 6.60
CA ILE A 350 -24.48 -16.43 7.63
C ILE A 350 -25.15 -15.07 7.39
N PHE A 351 -24.39 -13.98 7.48
CA PHE A 351 -24.83 -12.63 7.11
C PHE A 351 -23.65 -11.82 6.56
N HIS A 352 -23.87 -11.06 5.49
CA HIS A 352 -22.90 -10.07 5.01
C HIS A 352 -22.81 -8.90 6.00
N ASP A 353 -21.68 -8.20 6.02
CA ASP A 353 -21.51 -7.01 6.87
C ASP A 353 -22.56 -5.94 6.59
N ALA A 354 -22.97 -5.76 5.32
CA ALA A 354 -24.04 -4.83 4.94
C ALA A 354 -25.36 -5.15 5.66
N THR A 355 -25.73 -6.43 5.74
CA THR A 355 -26.93 -6.88 6.45
C THR A 355 -26.80 -6.65 7.96
N LEU A 356 -25.62 -6.91 8.54
CA LEU A 356 -25.38 -6.63 9.97
C LEU A 356 -25.43 -5.13 10.30
N ARG A 357 -24.92 -4.27 9.40
CA ARG A 357 -25.03 -2.81 9.56
C ARG A 357 -26.46 -2.33 9.47
N GLU A 358 -27.25 -2.88 8.54
CA GLU A 358 -28.67 -2.56 8.43
C GLU A 358 -29.44 -3.00 9.69
N MET A 359 -29.11 -4.16 10.27
CA MET A 359 -29.64 -4.60 11.57
C MET A 359 -29.26 -3.65 12.71
N ALA A 360 -27.99 -3.24 12.78
CA ALA A 360 -27.51 -2.32 13.82
C ALA A 360 -28.19 -0.94 13.71
N ALA A 361 -28.43 -0.46 12.49
CA ALA A 361 -29.08 0.82 12.25
C ALA A 361 -30.60 0.80 12.49
N GLN A 362 -31.30 -0.25 12.06
CA GLN A 362 -32.76 -0.35 12.18
C GLN A 362 -33.25 -0.92 13.52
N ARG A 363 -32.39 -1.66 14.23
CA ARG A 363 -32.66 -2.30 15.54
C ARG A 363 -34.02 -3.01 15.60
N PRO A 364 -34.27 -4.00 14.72
CA PRO A 364 -35.53 -4.72 14.69
C PRO A 364 -35.79 -5.43 16.03
N ARG A 365 -37.02 -5.33 16.53
CA ARG A 365 -37.47 -5.92 17.80
C ARG A 365 -38.34 -7.16 17.60
N THR A 366 -38.80 -7.39 16.37
CA THR A 366 -39.64 -8.53 16.01
C THR A 366 -39.08 -9.28 14.80
N LEU A 367 -39.45 -10.56 14.65
CA LEU A 367 -39.09 -11.35 13.46
C LEU A 367 -39.62 -10.70 12.17
N GLY A 368 -40.80 -10.06 12.24
CA GLY A 368 -41.38 -9.37 11.09
C GLY A 368 -40.57 -8.15 10.63
N GLU A 369 -40.01 -7.39 11.57
CA GLU A 369 -39.10 -6.27 11.27
C GLU A 369 -37.75 -6.78 10.75
N LEU A 370 -37.20 -7.83 11.37
CA LEU A 370 -35.95 -8.45 10.95
C LEU A 370 -36.04 -9.02 9.52
N GLY A 371 -37.18 -9.56 9.13
CA GLY A 371 -37.44 -10.07 7.78
C GLY A 371 -37.53 -8.99 6.68
N ARG A 372 -37.61 -7.69 7.05
CA ARG A 372 -37.58 -6.57 6.09
C ARG A 372 -36.16 -6.11 5.74
N ILE A 373 -35.16 -6.60 6.46
CA ILE A 373 -33.76 -6.25 6.24
C ILE A 373 -33.20 -6.97 5.02
N ASN A 374 -32.46 -6.24 4.18
CA ASN A 374 -31.91 -6.80 2.96
C ASN A 374 -30.85 -7.88 3.28
N GLY A 375 -31.01 -9.06 2.67
CA GLY A 375 -30.17 -10.23 2.93
C GLY A 375 -30.69 -11.18 4.01
N VAL A 376 -31.83 -10.86 4.66
CA VAL A 376 -32.54 -11.76 5.58
C VAL A 376 -33.69 -12.47 4.86
N GLY A 377 -33.39 -13.56 4.16
CA GLY A 377 -34.41 -14.42 3.56
C GLY A 377 -35.14 -15.28 4.60
N LEU A 378 -36.30 -15.86 4.22
CA LEU A 378 -37.14 -16.69 5.10
C LEU A 378 -36.36 -17.78 5.85
N SER A 379 -35.50 -18.52 5.15
CA SER A 379 -34.67 -19.57 5.77
C SER A 379 -33.69 -19.02 6.81
N LYS A 380 -33.10 -17.85 6.59
CA LYS A 380 -32.20 -17.21 7.57
C LYS A 380 -32.99 -16.64 8.75
N LEU A 381 -34.19 -16.11 8.50
CA LEU A 381 -35.08 -15.58 9.53
C LEU A 381 -35.55 -16.67 10.49
N GLU A 382 -35.98 -17.83 9.97
CA GLU A 382 -36.38 -18.98 10.78
C GLU A 382 -35.20 -19.54 11.57
N ARG A 383 -34.02 -19.62 10.94
CA ARG A 383 -32.85 -20.28 11.52
C ARG A 383 -32.09 -19.42 12.54
N TYR A 384 -31.97 -18.12 12.29
CA TYR A 384 -31.12 -17.20 13.06
C TYR A 384 -31.89 -16.09 13.76
N GLY A 385 -33.15 -15.84 13.37
CA GLY A 385 -33.93 -14.71 13.85
C GLY A 385 -33.99 -14.59 15.38
N PRO A 386 -34.30 -15.67 16.13
CA PRO A 386 -34.35 -15.61 17.59
C PRO A 386 -33.01 -15.23 18.23
N GLN A 387 -31.90 -15.76 17.73
CA GLN A 387 -30.56 -15.48 18.25
C GLN A 387 -30.12 -14.04 17.94
N VAL A 388 -30.46 -13.54 16.74
CA VAL A 388 -30.18 -12.16 16.34
C VAL A 388 -30.98 -11.16 17.18
N LEU A 389 -32.26 -11.42 17.41
CA LEU A 389 -33.10 -10.55 18.25
C LEU A 389 -32.61 -10.51 19.70
N ALA A 390 -32.17 -11.65 20.25
CA ALA A 390 -31.57 -11.71 21.58
C ALA A 390 -30.28 -10.87 21.64
N ALA A 391 -29.36 -11.03 20.68
CA ALA A 391 -28.13 -10.24 20.63
C ALA A 391 -28.37 -8.73 20.47
N LEU A 392 -29.41 -8.34 19.72
CA LEU A 392 -29.82 -6.93 19.59
C LEU A 392 -30.34 -6.36 20.92
N GLN A 393 -31.13 -7.15 21.68
CA GLN A 393 -31.62 -6.73 22.99
C GLN A 393 -30.50 -6.60 24.02
N ASP A 394 -29.56 -7.56 24.05
CA ASP A 394 -28.42 -7.54 24.96
C ASP A 394 -27.49 -6.34 24.68
N ALA A 395 -27.28 -6.01 23.40
CA ALA A 395 -26.46 -4.87 22.99
C ALA A 395 -27.14 -3.50 23.22
N GLU A 396 -28.47 -3.44 23.36
CA GLU A 396 -29.19 -2.23 23.78
C GLU A 396 -29.16 -2.02 25.30
N ALA A 397 -28.99 -3.09 26.08
CA ALA A 397 -28.98 -3.05 27.54
C ALA A 397 -27.60 -2.77 28.15
N ALA A 398 -26.52 -2.95 27.38
CA ALA A 398 -25.13 -2.69 27.75
C ALA A 398 -24.69 -1.27 27.34
#